data_AF-A0A497TDU6-F1
#
_entry.id   AF-A0A497TDU6-F1
#
_cell.length_a   1.000
_cell.length_b   1.000
_cell.length_c   1.000
_cell.angle_alpha   90.00
_cell.angle_beta   90.00
_cell.angle_gamma   90.00
#
_symmetry.space_group_name_H-M   'P 1'
#
loop_
_entity.id
_entity.type
_entity.pdbx_description
1 polymer ?
#
loop_
_entity_poly.entity_id
_entity_poly.type
_entity_poly.pdbx_seq_one_letter_code
_entity_poly.pdbx_strand_id
1 'polypeptide(L)' 'LARQGIIAQSTHPKVLSEEAPQAYKDVDAVVESVHQAGISLKVARMVPLGVIKG' A
#
# COMPACT_ATOMS: atom_id res chain seq x y z
N LEU A 1 -1.05 10.83 3.30
CA LEU A 1 0.03 10.67 2.31
C LEU A 1 0.98 11.86 2.27
N ALA A 2 0.52 13.11 2.07
CA ALA A 2 1.42 14.28 2.02
C ALA A 2 2.32 14.46 3.26
N ARG A 3 1.78 14.22 4.48
CA ARG A 3 2.56 14.24 5.74
C ARG A 3 3.63 13.14 5.84
N GLN A 4 3.51 12.09 5.02
CA GLN A 4 4.47 10.99 4.93
C GLN A 4 5.45 11.20 3.75
N GLY A 5 5.44 12.38 3.11
CA GLY A 5 6.27 12.66 1.94
C GLY A 5 5.77 12.04 0.63
N ILE A 6 4.54 11.50 0.62
CA ILE A 6 3.99 10.81 -0.55
C ILE A 6 3.05 11.75 -1.31
N ILE A 7 3.38 12.01 -2.58
CA ILE A 7 2.55 12.81 -3.49
C ILE A 7 1.44 11.92 -4.05
N ALA A 8 0.18 12.29 -3.85
CA ALA A 8 -0.97 11.55 -4.38
C ALA A 8 -1.72 12.41 -5.40
N GLN A 9 -1.97 11.88 -6.59
CA GLN A 9 -2.76 12.52 -7.64
C GLN A 9 -3.82 11.57 -8.17
N SER A 10 -5.01 12.10 -8.49
CA SER A 10 -6.06 11.33 -9.14
C SER A 10 -6.93 12.17 -10.07
N THR A 11 -7.49 11.52 -11.10
CA THR A 11 -8.50 12.05 -12.02
C THR A 11 -9.80 12.43 -11.29
N HIS A 12 -10.18 11.68 -10.25
CA HIS A 12 -11.40 11.91 -9.48
C HIS A 12 -11.16 11.76 -7.97
N PRO A 13 -11.57 12.74 -7.13
CA PRO A 13 -11.37 12.70 -5.68
C PRO A 13 -11.95 11.44 -4.99
N LYS A 14 -13.00 10.85 -5.57
CA LYS A 14 -13.66 9.66 -5.05
C LYS A 14 -12.76 8.42 -5.10
N VAL A 15 -11.95 8.26 -6.15
CA VAL A 15 -11.03 7.13 -6.33
C VAL A 15 -10.01 7.08 -5.20
N LEU A 16 -9.49 8.23 -4.77
CA LEU A 16 -8.56 8.32 -3.63
C LEU A 16 -9.21 7.91 -2.31
N SER A 17 -10.51 8.13 -2.14
CA SER A 17 -11.23 7.78 -0.91
C SER A 17 -11.54 6.29 -0.82
N GLU A 18 -11.84 5.64 -1.94
CA GLU A 18 -12.15 4.21 -2.00
C GLU A 18 -10.92 3.34 -1.76
N GLU A 19 -9.73 3.83 -2.13
CA GLU A 19 -8.46 3.11 -1.98
C GLU A 19 -7.61 3.60 -0.80
N ALA A 20 -8.20 4.33 0.13
CA ALA A 20 -7.48 4.80 1.31
C ALA A 20 -6.89 3.60 2.08
N PRO A 21 -5.70 3.71 2.72
CA PRO A 21 -5.04 2.58 3.38
C PRO A 21 -5.93 1.82 4.39
N GLN A 22 -6.88 2.51 5.01
CA GLN A 22 -7.83 1.93 5.97
C GLN A 22 -8.87 1.00 5.32
N ALA A 23 -9.04 1.07 3.99
CA ALA A 23 -9.92 0.18 3.23
C ALA A 23 -9.30 -1.22 3.04
N TYR A 24 -8.00 -1.37 3.29
CA TYR A 24 -7.27 -2.61 3.13
C TYR A 24 -6.82 -3.22 4.46
N LYS A 25 -6.51 -4.51 4.41
CA LYS A 25 -5.83 -5.20 5.50
C LYS A 25 -4.41 -4.66 5.66
N ASP A 26 -3.84 -4.88 6.84
CA ASP A 26 -2.42 -4.66 7.05
C ASP A 26 -1.61 -5.62 6.17
N VAL A 27 -0.89 -5.05 5.20
CA VAL A 27 -0.06 -5.80 4.24
C VAL A 27 1.11 -6.49 4.93
N ASP A 28 1.66 -5.91 6.01
CA ASP A 28 2.78 -6.51 6.73
C ASP A 28 2.33 -7.82 7.40
N ALA A 29 1.12 -7.85 7.98
CA ALA A 29 0.54 -9.06 8.55
C ALA A 29 0.26 -10.15 7.50
N VAL A 30 -0.22 -9.77 6.32
CA VAL A 30 -0.48 -10.70 5.21
C VAL A 30 0.83 -11.32 4.70
N VAL A 31 1.86 -10.50 4.50
CA VAL A 31 3.19 -10.97 4.04
C VAL A 31 3.85 -11.85 5.11
N GLU A 32 3.72 -11.52 6.40
CA GLU A 32 4.25 -12.35 7.48
C GLU A 32 3.64 -13.75 7.48
N SER A 33 2.31 -13.84 7.33
CA SER A 33 1.58 -15.11 7.29
C SER A 33 2.15 -16.08 6.25
N VAL A 34 2.33 -15.62 5.00
CA VAL A 34 2.83 -16.48 3.91
C VAL A 34 4.31 -16.81 4.04
N HIS A 35 5.08 -15.93 4.68
CA HIS A 35 6.48 -16.17 4.95
C HIS A 35 6.69 -17.24 6.02
N GLN A 36 5.97 -17.13 7.14
CA GLN A 36 6.02 -18.11 8.23
C GLN A 36 5.47 -19.48 7.79
N ALA A 37 4.51 -19.50 6.87
CA ALA A 37 4.02 -20.74 6.26
C ALA A 37 5.02 -21.40 5.29
N GLY A 38 6.16 -20.75 4.97
CA GLY A 38 7.15 -21.26 4.02
C GLY A 38 6.69 -21.23 2.56
N ILE A 39 5.59 -20.52 2.26
CA ILE A 39 4.99 -20.45 0.91
C ILE A 39 5.74 -19.43 0.04
N SER A 40 6.27 -18.37 0.65
CA SER A 40 7.01 -17.32 -0.05
C SER A 40 8.09 -16.70 0.83
N LEU A 41 9.23 -16.33 0.24
CA LEU A 41 10.31 -15.68 0.98
C LEU A 41 10.16 -14.16 0.95
N LYS A 42 10.32 -13.50 2.11
CA LYS A 42 10.51 -12.05 2.17
C LYS A 42 11.87 -11.70 1.55
N VAL A 43 11.88 -10.76 0.60
CA VAL A 43 13.10 -10.35 -0.11
C VAL A 43 13.39 -8.87 0.13
N ALA A 44 12.44 -7.99 -0.20
CA ALA A 44 12.58 -6.56 -0.02
C ALA A 44 11.22 -5.92 0.29
N ARG A 45 11.24 -4.75 0.94
CA ARG A 45 10.06 -3.91 1.17
C ARG A 45 10.27 -2.54 0.55
N MET A 46 9.33 -2.12 -0.28
CA MET A 46 9.37 -0.84 -0.97
C MET A 46 8.55 0.19 -0.20
N VAL A 47 8.95 1.45 -0.28
CA VAL A 47 8.18 2.59 0.23
C VAL A 47 7.79 3.48 -0.94
N PRO A 48 6.51 3.90 -1.05
CA PRO A 48 6.08 4.73 -2.16
C PRO A 48 6.63 6.15 -2.01
N LEU A 49 6.99 6.77 -3.15
CA LEU A 49 7.33 8.20 -3.22
C LEU A 49 6.17 9.01 -3.81
N GLY A 50 5.39 8.41 -4.70
CA GLY A 50 4.20 9.01 -5.29
C GLY A 50 3.20 7.96 -5.75
N VAL A 51 1.92 8.36 -5.81
CA VAL A 51 0.79 7.53 -6.21
C VAL A 51 -0.05 8.32 -7.20
N ILE A 52 -0.20 7.81 -8.42
CA ILE A 52 -1.02 8.40 -9.48
C ILE A 52 -2.14 7.41 -9.80
N LYS A 53 -3.39 7.85 -9.70
CA LYS A 53 -4.60 7.03 -9.90
C LYS A 53 -5.49 7.61 -10.99
N GLY A 54 -5.69 6.84 -12.06
CA GLY A 54 -6.57 7.20 -13.19
C GLY A 54 -8.00 6.78 -12.98
#